data_AF-A0A953LMZ3-F1
#
_entry.id   AF-A0A953LMZ3-F1
#
_cell.length_a   1.000
_cell.length_b   1.000
_cell.length_c   1.000
_cell.angle_alpha   90.00
_cell.angle_beta   90.00
_cell.angle_gamma   90.00
#
_symmetry.space_group_name_H-M   'P 1'
#
loop_
_entity.id
_entity.type
_entity.pdbx_description
1 polymer ?
#
loop_
_entity_poly.entity_id
_entity_poly.type
_entity_poly.pdbx_seq_one_letter_code
_entity_poly.pdbx_strand_id
1 'polypeptide(L)'
;MLEPLDYEAVGFISGLEVHQQLLTRHKLFCRCPAGRYTERHDGEVLRHMRPTLSELGEYDGTALMEFKTKKEIVYLLNRLNVCTYEMDDTPPFLVKQEAIDGAIELCLMMEMDIIDEIHIARKQYLDGSIPTGFQRTAIVGVNGWLPFQGRRLTVTHVSVEEDSCREVRDKGHQIVWRTDRLGMPLTETVTGPELVTPEEVRDAILLCGLTARSTGRVRTGIGASRQDINVSVRGGDRVEIKGVPRAGYAVKLVHNEGVRQCNLLALRAELHRRGLRDRDAIRVEPNDVSAICAGIDLGFMRRALEAGGKVFAVKVPGVAGLAQHRTQPDTTFLDELSGRIRVIACLDEPPILLSGAALPEFPDRYRVLERLRKRLQLGSGDDFFVVCGPEED
;
A
#
# COMPACT_ATOMS: atom_id res chain seq x y z
N MET A 1 21.71 7.11 -12.69
CA MET A 1 22.46 6.46 -11.58
C MET A 1 21.68 6.70 -10.31
N LEU A 2 21.66 5.73 -9.39
CA LEU A 2 21.02 5.92 -8.08
C LEU A 2 21.79 6.99 -7.30
N GLU A 3 21.09 7.78 -6.48
CA GLU A 3 21.74 8.74 -5.58
C GLU A 3 22.61 7.95 -4.59
N PRO A 4 23.87 8.34 -4.32
CA PRO A 4 24.69 7.59 -3.38
C PRO A 4 24.08 7.61 -1.98
N LEU A 5 23.86 6.45 -1.38
CA LEU A 5 23.43 6.30 0.00
C LEU A 5 24.39 5.37 0.73
N ASP A 6 24.98 5.86 1.82
CA ASP A 6 25.77 5.03 2.72
C ASP A 6 24.82 4.30 3.68
N TYR A 7 24.50 3.05 3.35
CA TYR A 7 23.53 2.23 4.08
C TYR A 7 23.92 2.00 5.54
N GLU A 8 25.22 1.87 5.83
CA GLU A 8 25.71 1.69 7.20
C GLU A 8 25.54 2.98 8.01
N ALA A 9 25.94 4.12 7.44
CA ALA A 9 25.85 5.41 8.12
C ALA A 9 24.39 5.79 8.44
N VAL A 10 23.45 5.49 7.55
CA VAL A 10 22.03 5.76 7.79
C VAL A 10 21.34 4.67 8.63
N GLY A 11 22.06 3.59 8.99
CA GLY A 11 21.49 2.47 9.74
C GLY A 11 20.33 1.81 9.00
N PHE A 12 20.52 1.56 7.71
CA PHE A 12 19.53 0.89 6.87
C PHE A 12 19.29 -0.54 7.36
N ILE A 13 18.02 -0.92 7.53
CA ILE A 13 17.60 -2.27 7.92
C ILE A 13 16.37 -2.66 7.11
N SER A 14 16.36 -3.91 6.64
CA SER A 14 15.23 -4.50 5.92
C SER A 14 14.93 -5.93 6.37
N GLY A 15 13.66 -6.30 6.23
CA GLY A 15 13.14 -7.67 6.39
C GLY A 15 12.13 -7.98 5.29
N LEU A 16 11.84 -9.26 5.09
CA LEU A 16 11.04 -9.76 3.97
C LEU A 16 9.84 -10.57 4.43
N GLU A 17 8.76 -10.44 3.68
CA GLU A 17 7.58 -11.31 3.71
C GLU A 17 7.40 -11.87 2.29
N VAL A 18 7.95 -13.07 2.06
CA VAL A 18 7.96 -13.72 0.74
C VAL A 18 6.74 -14.62 0.61
N HIS A 19 5.83 -14.20 -0.26
CA HIS A 19 4.58 -14.88 -0.54
C HIS A 19 4.74 -15.82 -1.75
N GLN A 20 4.30 -17.06 -1.62
CA GLN A 20 4.41 -18.09 -2.65
C GLN A 20 3.17 -18.97 -2.71
N GLN A 21 2.46 -18.95 -3.84
CA GLN A 21 1.27 -19.79 -4.06
C GLN A 21 1.65 -21.27 -4.09
N LEU A 22 0.89 -22.09 -3.36
CA LEU A 22 1.05 -23.54 -3.35
C LEU A 22 0.37 -24.16 -4.58
N LEU A 23 0.98 -25.25 -5.07
CA LEU A 23 0.46 -26.07 -6.16
C LEU A 23 -0.51 -27.10 -5.59
N THR A 24 -1.73 -26.65 -5.32
CA THR A 24 -2.83 -27.51 -4.86
C THR A 24 -3.89 -27.70 -5.94
N ARG A 25 -4.71 -28.75 -5.79
CA ARG A 25 -5.89 -28.97 -6.63
C ARG A 25 -7.02 -28.00 -6.30
N HIS A 26 -7.21 -27.68 -5.03
CA HIS A 26 -8.32 -26.86 -4.54
C HIS A 26 -7.83 -25.66 -3.71
N LYS A 27 -8.69 -24.64 -3.61
CA LYS A 27 -8.52 -23.48 -2.74
C LYS A 27 -8.53 -23.86 -1.26
N LEU A 28 -7.95 -23.02 -0.40
CA LEU A 28 -7.48 -23.37 0.96
C LEU A 28 -8.61 -23.83 1.89
N PHE A 29 -9.78 -23.19 1.80
CA PHE A 29 -10.92 -23.46 2.69
C PHE A 29 -12.21 -23.76 1.93
N CYS A 30 -12.15 -24.14 0.64
CA CYS A 30 -13.33 -24.54 -0.13
C CYS A 30 -13.03 -25.61 -1.17
N ARG A 31 -14.00 -25.96 -2.02
CA ARG A 31 -13.85 -27.01 -3.06
C ARG A 31 -13.58 -26.44 -4.45
N CYS A 32 -13.42 -25.14 -4.58
CA CYS A 32 -13.13 -24.51 -5.86
C CYS A 32 -11.72 -24.88 -6.35
N PRO A 33 -11.52 -24.99 -7.68
CA PRO A 33 -10.22 -25.29 -8.25
C PRO A 33 -9.23 -24.15 -7.99
N ALA A 34 -8.01 -24.50 -7.56
CA ALA A 34 -6.93 -23.53 -7.43
C ALA A 34 -6.24 -23.28 -8.79
N GLY A 35 -5.78 -22.05 -9.02
CA GLY A 35 -5.07 -21.66 -10.25
C GLY A 35 -5.94 -21.55 -11.50
N ARG A 36 -7.26 -21.42 -11.33
CA ARG A 36 -8.19 -21.22 -12.44
C ARG A 36 -8.57 -19.74 -12.56
N TYR A 37 -7.79 -19.01 -13.35
CA TYR A 37 -8.04 -17.60 -13.63
C TYR A 37 -9.07 -17.41 -14.74
N THR A 38 -9.89 -16.37 -14.65
CA THR A 38 -10.94 -16.06 -15.64
C THR A 38 -10.83 -14.62 -16.13
N GLU A 39 -11.30 -14.36 -17.35
CA GLU A 39 -11.41 -13.00 -17.91
C GLU A 39 -12.86 -12.50 -17.96
N ARG A 40 -13.82 -13.43 -17.99
CA ARG A 40 -15.26 -13.13 -17.94
C ARG A 40 -15.84 -13.42 -16.56
N HIS A 41 -16.98 -12.82 -16.26
CA HIS A 41 -17.76 -13.08 -15.05
C HIS A 41 -19.19 -13.47 -15.42
N ASP A 42 -19.87 -14.19 -14.53
CA ASP A 42 -21.26 -14.64 -14.65
C ASP A 42 -22.20 -13.79 -13.78
N GLY A 43 -21.66 -13.05 -12.81
CA GLY A 43 -22.42 -12.20 -11.90
C GLY A 43 -21.50 -11.27 -11.11
N GLU A 44 -22.13 -10.35 -10.38
CA GLU A 44 -21.45 -9.33 -9.58
C GLU A 44 -22.10 -9.23 -8.21
N VAL A 45 -21.31 -8.89 -7.19
CA VAL A 45 -21.80 -8.61 -5.82
C VAL A 45 -21.21 -7.30 -5.35
N LEU A 46 -22.08 -6.38 -4.92
CA LEU A 46 -21.69 -5.12 -4.28
C LEU A 46 -21.63 -5.31 -2.76
N ARG A 47 -20.53 -4.88 -2.14
CA ARG A 47 -20.33 -4.88 -0.69
C ARG A 47 -19.80 -3.53 -0.22
N HIS A 48 -19.96 -3.30 1.08
CA HIS A 48 -19.38 -2.16 1.79
C HIS A 48 -18.70 -2.69 3.05
N MET A 49 -17.45 -2.32 3.25
CA MET A 49 -16.71 -2.68 4.47
C MET A 49 -17.06 -1.74 5.62
N ARG A 50 -17.03 -2.26 6.85
CA ARG A 50 -17.25 -1.47 8.06
C ARG A 50 -16.13 -1.72 9.06
N PRO A 51 -15.55 -0.66 9.65
CA PRO A 51 -14.56 -0.82 10.70
C PRO A 51 -15.22 -1.43 11.94
N THR A 52 -14.45 -2.25 12.66
CA THR A 52 -14.89 -2.83 13.94
C THR A 52 -14.22 -2.10 15.10
N LEU A 53 -14.94 -1.97 16.20
CA LEU A 53 -14.39 -1.40 17.44
C LEU A 53 -13.47 -2.43 18.09
N SER A 54 -12.33 -1.96 18.61
CA SER A 54 -11.53 -2.74 19.54
C SER A 54 -12.26 -2.93 20.86
N GLU A 55 -11.78 -3.85 21.70
CA GLU A 55 -12.28 -4.06 23.05
C GLU A 55 -12.22 -2.79 23.92
N LEU A 56 -11.32 -1.86 23.60
CA LEU A 56 -11.15 -0.57 24.27
C LEU A 56 -12.07 0.53 23.70
N GLY A 57 -12.92 0.21 22.72
CA GLY A 57 -13.81 1.18 22.08
C GLY A 57 -13.11 2.12 21.09
N GLU A 58 -11.86 1.82 20.74
CA GLU A 58 -11.09 2.57 19.75
C GLU A 58 -11.11 1.87 18.40
N TYR A 59 -11.10 2.63 17.30
CA TYR A 59 -10.96 2.08 15.97
C TYR A 59 -9.50 2.04 15.56
N ASP A 60 -9.13 1.01 14.79
CA ASP A 60 -7.83 0.98 14.12
C ASP A 60 -7.70 2.16 13.13
N GLY A 61 -6.56 2.85 13.16
CA GLY A 61 -6.33 4.05 12.35
C GLY A 61 -6.35 3.75 10.84
N THR A 62 -5.85 2.59 10.43
CA THR A 62 -5.84 2.14 9.03
C THR A 62 -7.26 1.80 8.58
N ALA A 63 -8.02 1.12 9.44
CA ALA A 63 -9.43 0.82 9.21
C ALA A 63 -10.29 2.08 9.01
N LEU A 64 -10.05 3.11 9.81
CA LEU A 64 -10.72 4.40 9.66
C LEU A 64 -10.35 5.10 8.36
N MET A 65 -9.08 5.01 7.93
CA MET A 65 -8.63 5.62 6.69
C MET A 65 -9.28 4.98 5.48
N GLU A 66 -9.35 3.65 5.42
CA GLU A 66 -10.10 2.95 4.37
C GLU A 66 -11.59 3.28 4.41
N PHE A 67 -12.20 3.35 5.60
CA PHE A 67 -13.61 3.73 5.72
C PHE A 67 -13.92 5.14 5.20
N LYS A 68 -12.99 6.10 5.36
CA LYS A 68 -13.13 7.46 4.81
C LYS A 68 -13.20 7.50 3.29
N THR A 69 -12.63 6.51 2.60
CA THR A 69 -12.71 6.42 1.14
C THR A 69 -14.13 6.13 0.65
N LYS A 70 -15.07 5.73 1.53
CA LYS A 70 -16.47 5.44 1.20
C LYS A 70 -16.65 4.53 -0.02
N LYS A 71 -15.69 3.63 -0.29
CA LYS A 71 -15.68 2.83 -1.52
C LYS A 71 -16.85 1.85 -1.61
N GLU A 72 -17.51 1.85 -2.77
CA GLU A 72 -18.31 0.76 -3.29
C GLU A 72 -17.38 -0.35 -3.79
N ILE A 73 -17.54 -1.57 -3.28
CA ILE A 73 -16.67 -2.69 -3.60
C ILE A 73 -17.45 -3.71 -4.41
N VAL A 74 -17.09 -3.87 -5.68
CA VAL A 74 -17.75 -4.79 -6.62
C VAL A 74 -16.89 -6.04 -6.82
N TYR A 75 -17.44 -7.22 -6.54
CA TYR A 75 -16.81 -8.51 -6.77
C TYR A 75 -17.36 -9.18 -8.02
N LEU A 76 -16.50 -9.42 -9.01
CA LEU A 76 -16.81 -10.15 -10.23
C LEU A 76 -16.69 -11.66 -9.99
N LEU A 77 -17.81 -12.37 -10.13
CA LEU A 77 -17.93 -13.80 -9.81
C LEU A 77 -17.97 -14.66 -11.07
N ASN A 78 -17.34 -15.82 -11.04
CA ASN A 78 -17.42 -16.78 -12.15
C ASN A 78 -17.69 -18.19 -11.62
N ARG A 79 -18.66 -18.88 -12.21
CA ARG A 79 -19.12 -20.21 -11.76
C ARG A 79 -18.02 -21.29 -11.81
N LEU A 80 -16.95 -21.02 -12.55
CA LEU A 80 -15.85 -21.96 -12.75
C LEU A 80 -14.87 -22.03 -11.57
N ASN A 81 -14.82 -20.99 -10.73
CA ASN A 81 -13.78 -20.82 -9.71
C ASN A 81 -14.24 -20.19 -8.39
N VAL A 82 -15.54 -19.92 -8.24
CA VAL A 82 -16.14 -19.32 -7.03
C VAL A 82 -17.26 -20.20 -6.49
N CYS A 83 -17.39 -20.24 -5.17
CA CYS A 83 -18.54 -20.77 -4.45
C CYS A 83 -19.02 -19.79 -3.37
N THR A 84 -20.09 -20.13 -2.67
CA THR A 84 -20.70 -19.29 -1.63
C THR A 84 -19.76 -18.97 -0.46
N TYR A 85 -18.72 -19.80 -0.22
CA TYR A 85 -17.67 -19.48 0.74
C TYR A 85 -16.91 -18.20 0.38
N GLU A 86 -16.48 -18.08 -0.88
CA GLU A 86 -15.75 -16.91 -1.38
C GLU A 86 -16.63 -15.66 -1.47
N MET A 87 -17.96 -15.83 -1.50
CA MET A 87 -18.93 -14.73 -1.47
C MET A 87 -19.20 -14.24 -0.04
N ASP A 88 -18.61 -14.88 0.97
CA ASP A 88 -18.90 -14.69 2.40
C ASP A 88 -20.36 -15.07 2.80
N ASP A 89 -20.93 -16.05 2.11
CA ASP A 89 -22.30 -16.56 2.37
C ASP A 89 -22.28 -18.01 2.91
N THR A 90 -21.11 -18.55 3.23
CA THR A 90 -20.97 -19.89 3.82
C THR A 90 -19.73 -19.95 4.72
N PRO A 91 -19.80 -20.59 5.91
CA PRO A 91 -18.64 -20.79 6.77
C PRO A 91 -17.46 -21.49 6.05
N PRO A 92 -16.22 -21.30 6.50
CA PRO A 92 -15.08 -22.01 5.94
C PRO A 92 -15.23 -23.52 6.09
N PHE A 93 -14.79 -24.26 5.07
CA PHE A 93 -14.57 -25.70 5.19
C PHE A 93 -13.24 -25.96 5.89
N LEU A 94 -12.94 -27.23 6.21
CA LEU A 94 -11.63 -27.60 6.74
C LEU A 94 -10.50 -27.18 5.79
N VAL A 95 -9.39 -26.74 6.39
CA VAL A 95 -8.16 -26.39 5.68
C VAL A 95 -7.69 -27.56 4.81
N LYS A 96 -7.17 -27.28 3.61
CA LYS A 96 -6.63 -28.34 2.75
C LYS A 96 -5.34 -28.91 3.32
N GLN A 97 -5.38 -30.20 3.64
CA GLN A 97 -4.20 -30.95 4.07
C GLN A 97 -3.04 -30.83 3.07
N GLU A 98 -3.32 -30.89 1.76
CA GLU A 98 -2.31 -30.70 0.70
C GLU A 98 -1.53 -29.37 0.85
N ALA A 99 -2.20 -28.31 1.31
CA ALA A 99 -1.54 -27.03 1.55
C ALA A 99 -0.69 -27.04 2.83
N ILE A 100 -1.18 -27.68 3.89
CA ILE A 100 -0.45 -27.87 5.15
C ILE A 100 0.81 -28.71 4.92
N ASP A 101 0.70 -29.83 4.20
CA ASP A 101 1.83 -30.71 3.89
C ASP A 101 2.93 -29.96 3.13
N GLY A 102 2.54 -29.15 2.14
CA GLY A 102 3.48 -28.31 1.39
C GLY A 102 4.13 -27.21 2.25
N ALA A 103 3.40 -26.63 3.20
CA ALA A 103 3.94 -25.66 4.15
C ALA A 103 4.91 -26.30 5.15
N ILE A 104 4.59 -27.49 5.67
CA ILE A 104 5.48 -28.26 6.57
C ILE A 104 6.77 -28.64 5.82
N GLU A 105 6.66 -29.12 4.58
CA GLU A 105 7.83 -29.45 3.75
C GLU A 105 8.73 -28.21 3.57
N LEU A 106 8.15 -27.04 3.32
CA LEU A 106 8.89 -25.77 3.25
C LEU A 106 9.56 -25.41 4.58
N CYS A 107 8.86 -25.57 5.70
CA CYS A 107 9.40 -25.30 7.04
C CYS A 107 10.62 -26.19 7.34
N LEU A 108 10.53 -27.49 7.02
CA LEU A 108 11.65 -28.43 7.21
C LEU A 108 12.86 -28.08 6.35
N MET A 109 12.65 -27.60 5.12
CA MET A 109 13.72 -27.09 4.25
C MET A 109 14.44 -25.85 4.82
N MET A 110 13.80 -25.15 5.75
CA MET A 110 14.31 -23.96 6.44
C MET A 110 14.75 -24.25 7.89
N GLU A 111 14.92 -25.53 8.25
CA GLU A 111 15.29 -25.98 9.60
C GLU A 111 14.40 -25.37 10.71
N MET A 112 13.09 -25.32 10.49
CA MET A 112 12.13 -24.73 11.42
C MET A 112 11.57 -25.74 12.43
N ASP A 113 11.18 -25.21 13.59
CA ASP A 113 10.33 -25.92 14.55
C ASP A 113 8.88 -25.93 14.04
N ILE A 114 8.33 -27.11 13.80
CA ILE A 114 6.92 -27.27 13.38
C ILE A 114 6.02 -27.12 14.61
N ILE A 115 4.93 -26.37 14.48
CA ILE A 115 3.97 -26.22 15.58
C ILE A 115 3.12 -27.48 15.76
N ASP A 116 2.80 -27.82 17.02
CA ASP A 116 2.02 -29.02 17.33
C ASP A 116 0.54 -28.91 16.93
N GLU A 117 -0.03 -27.71 17.03
CA GLU A 117 -1.43 -27.44 16.69
C GLU A 117 -1.56 -26.14 15.88
N ILE A 118 -2.21 -26.23 14.72
CA ILE A 118 -2.40 -25.09 13.82
C ILE A 118 -3.69 -24.35 14.15
N HIS A 119 -3.55 -23.07 14.56
CA HIS A 119 -4.67 -22.19 14.86
C HIS A 119 -4.88 -21.19 13.72
N ILE A 120 -6.08 -21.18 13.13
CA ILE A 120 -6.44 -20.22 12.07
C ILE A 120 -6.81 -18.87 12.69
N ALA A 121 -6.01 -17.85 12.39
CA ALA A 121 -6.25 -16.46 12.77
C ALA A 121 -6.93 -15.69 11.63
N ARG A 122 -7.42 -14.48 11.94
CA ARG A 122 -8.05 -13.55 11.00
C ARG A 122 -7.29 -12.23 10.98
N LYS A 123 -6.48 -12.00 9.95
CA LYS A 123 -5.76 -10.74 9.70
C LYS A 123 -6.72 -9.78 8.99
N GLN A 124 -6.95 -8.58 9.51
CA GLN A 124 -8.00 -7.67 8.99
C GLN A 124 -7.59 -7.01 7.66
N TYR A 125 -8.52 -6.91 6.70
CA TYR A 125 -8.34 -6.26 5.39
C TYR A 125 -9.60 -5.48 5.03
N LEU A 126 -9.54 -4.15 5.09
CA LEU A 126 -10.69 -3.28 4.81
C LEU A 126 -10.63 -2.60 3.44
N ASP A 127 -9.57 -2.85 2.67
CA ASP A 127 -9.39 -2.39 1.28
C ASP A 127 -10.35 -3.06 0.26
N GLY A 128 -11.13 -4.03 0.71
CA GLY A 128 -12.06 -4.78 -0.13
C GLY A 128 -11.42 -5.90 -0.95
N SER A 129 -10.11 -6.15 -0.84
CA SER A 129 -9.44 -7.22 -1.57
C SER A 129 -9.90 -8.63 -1.16
N ILE A 130 -10.55 -8.76 -0.01
CA ILE A 130 -11.12 -10.00 0.52
C ILE A 130 -12.57 -9.75 1.01
N PRO A 131 -13.60 -10.46 0.49
CA PRO A 131 -15.01 -10.24 0.82
C PRO A 131 -15.38 -10.33 2.30
N THR A 132 -14.68 -11.15 3.08
CA THR A 132 -14.89 -11.33 4.52
C THR A 132 -14.39 -10.14 5.36
N GLY A 133 -13.63 -9.21 4.78
CA GLY A 133 -12.95 -8.14 5.51
C GLY A 133 -11.74 -8.61 6.33
N PHE A 134 -11.34 -9.87 6.19
CA PHE A 134 -10.15 -10.45 6.82
C PHE A 134 -9.63 -11.64 6.02
N GLN A 135 -8.31 -11.81 6.00
CA GLN A 135 -7.61 -12.97 5.47
C GLN A 135 -7.49 -14.03 6.57
N ARG A 136 -7.77 -15.30 6.24
CA ARG A 136 -7.44 -16.41 7.14
C ARG A 136 -5.98 -16.78 6.93
N THR A 137 -5.23 -16.81 8.02
CA THR A 137 -3.80 -17.13 8.06
C THR A 137 -3.50 -18.02 9.26
N ALA A 138 -2.46 -18.84 9.17
CA ALA A 138 -2.01 -19.69 10.26
C ALA A 138 -0.52 -19.95 10.16
N ILE A 139 0.21 -19.73 11.25
CA ILE A 139 1.62 -20.12 11.37
C ILE A 139 1.70 -21.65 11.29
N VAL A 140 2.74 -22.17 10.64
CA VAL A 140 3.00 -23.62 10.50
C VAL A 140 4.34 -24.00 11.13
N GLY A 141 5.33 -23.11 11.05
CA GLY A 141 6.63 -23.30 11.69
C GLY A 141 7.24 -21.98 12.12
N VAL A 142 8.15 -22.05 13.09
CA VAL A 142 8.89 -20.91 13.67
C VAL A 142 10.39 -21.22 13.80
N ASN A 143 11.20 -20.21 14.12
CA ASN A 143 12.62 -20.36 14.48
C ASN A 143 13.52 -21.02 13.41
N GLY A 144 13.30 -20.73 12.13
CA GLY A 144 14.12 -21.24 11.04
C GLY A 144 15.31 -20.38 10.68
N TRP A 145 16.07 -20.86 9.70
CA TRP A 145 17.13 -20.09 9.06
C TRP A 145 17.47 -20.62 7.66
N LEU A 146 18.15 -19.77 6.88
CA LEU A 146 18.70 -20.12 5.56
C LEU A 146 20.19 -19.73 5.47
N PRO A 147 21.04 -20.51 4.79
CA PRO A 147 22.43 -20.13 4.56
C PRO A 147 22.50 -18.94 3.60
N PHE A 148 23.04 -17.81 4.06
CA PHE A 148 23.02 -16.55 3.34
C PHE A 148 24.36 -15.83 3.43
N GLN A 149 25.07 -15.72 2.30
CA GLN A 149 26.34 -14.96 2.18
C GLN A 149 27.38 -15.21 3.30
N GLY A 150 27.56 -16.48 3.71
CA GLY A 150 28.51 -16.86 4.77
C GLY A 150 28.00 -16.68 6.20
N ARG A 151 26.77 -16.19 6.38
CA ARG A 151 26.03 -16.14 7.65
C ARG A 151 24.71 -16.91 7.55
N ARG A 152 23.92 -16.86 8.62
CA ARG A 152 22.53 -17.33 8.62
C ARG A 152 21.60 -16.13 8.39
N LEU A 153 20.57 -16.31 7.57
CA LEU A 153 19.41 -15.44 7.50
C LEU A 153 18.29 -16.10 8.30
N THR A 154 17.86 -15.46 9.37
CA THR A 154 16.78 -15.89 10.25
C THR A 154 15.46 -15.91 9.48
N VAL A 155 14.72 -17.00 9.64
CA VAL A 155 13.31 -17.12 9.21
C VAL A 155 12.47 -17.21 10.47
N THR A 156 11.80 -16.11 10.80
CA THR A 156 11.03 -16.01 12.06
C THR A 156 9.88 -17.00 12.10
N HIS A 157 9.12 -17.07 11.00
CA HIS A 157 8.00 -17.98 10.85
C HIS A 157 7.63 -18.18 9.37
N VAL A 158 6.88 -19.25 9.12
CA VAL A 158 6.22 -19.55 7.85
C VAL A 158 4.75 -19.77 8.16
N SER A 159 3.89 -19.05 7.43
CA SER A 159 2.43 -19.16 7.53
C SER A 159 1.84 -19.78 6.28
N VAL A 160 0.66 -20.39 6.42
CA VAL A 160 -0.24 -20.71 5.31
C VAL A 160 -1.44 -19.76 5.35
N GLU A 161 -1.83 -19.23 4.20
CA GLU A 161 -2.87 -18.21 4.12
C GLU A 161 -3.64 -18.21 2.79
N GLU A 162 -4.76 -17.49 2.78
CA GLU A 162 -5.57 -17.26 1.60
C GLU A 162 -5.02 -16.10 0.76
N ASP A 163 -4.86 -16.29 -0.54
CA ASP A 163 -4.60 -15.17 -1.45
C ASP A 163 -5.85 -14.28 -1.63
N SER A 164 -5.64 -13.01 -1.95
CA SER A 164 -6.69 -11.99 -2.16
C SER A 164 -7.20 -11.98 -3.60
N CYS A 165 -8.29 -11.23 -3.85
CA CYS A 165 -8.81 -11.01 -5.20
C CYS A 165 -7.78 -10.33 -6.12
N ARG A 166 -7.98 -10.44 -7.44
CA ARG A 166 -7.21 -9.65 -8.42
C ARG A 166 -7.92 -8.34 -8.67
N GLU A 167 -7.18 -7.23 -8.61
CA GLU A 167 -7.72 -5.91 -8.96
C GLU A 167 -8.07 -5.86 -10.44
N VAL A 168 -9.24 -5.29 -10.76
CA VAL A 168 -9.67 -5.02 -12.13
C VAL A 168 -9.67 -3.53 -12.42
N ARG A 169 -10.16 -2.73 -11.47
CA ARG A 169 -10.23 -1.28 -11.57
C ARG A 169 -10.34 -0.67 -10.20
N ASP A 170 -9.56 0.38 -9.95
CA ASP A 170 -9.77 1.30 -8.84
C ASP A 170 -10.01 2.70 -9.41
N LYS A 171 -11.21 3.27 -9.22
CA LYS A 171 -11.55 4.60 -9.71
C LYS A 171 -12.61 5.27 -8.84
N GLY A 172 -12.28 6.43 -8.29
CA GLY A 172 -13.13 7.21 -7.42
C GLY A 172 -13.51 6.40 -6.19
N HIS A 173 -14.74 6.57 -5.76
CA HIS A 173 -15.32 5.77 -4.68
C HIS A 173 -15.77 4.38 -5.14
N GLN A 174 -15.18 3.80 -6.19
CA GLN A 174 -15.52 2.45 -6.64
C GLN A 174 -14.28 1.61 -6.96
N ILE A 175 -14.21 0.43 -6.37
CA ILE A 175 -13.18 -0.56 -6.64
C ILE A 175 -13.81 -1.88 -7.10
N VAL A 176 -13.22 -2.47 -8.14
CA VAL A 176 -13.71 -3.70 -8.79
C VAL A 176 -12.64 -4.77 -8.65
N TRP A 177 -13.04 -5.87 -8.02
CA TRP A 177 -12.20 -7.03 -7.73
C TRP A 177 -12.72 -8.26 -8.49
N ARG A 178 -11.79 -9.09 -8.94
CA ARG A 178 -12.09 -10.41 -9.49
C ARG A 178 -11.71 -11.49 -8.49
N THR A 179 -12.66 -12.38 -8.18
CA THR A 179 -12.52 -13.37 -7.10
C THR A 179 -11.84 -14.67 -7.51
N ASP A 180 -11.31 -14.76 -8.73
CA ASP A 180 -10.72 -16.00 -9.25
C ASP A 180 -9.47 -16.46 -8.49
N ARG A 181 -8.69 -15.52 -7.94
CA ARG A 181 -7.52 -15.77 -7.09
C ARG A 181 -7.86 -15.91 -5.61
N LEU A 182 -8.98 -15.34 -5.16
CA LEU A 182 -9.39 -15.35 -3.75
C LEU A 182 -9.37 -16.77 -3.19
N GLY A 183 -8.74 -16.99 -2.04
CA GLY A 183 -8.68 -18.29 -1.37
C GLY A 183 -7.66 -19.27 -1.95
N MET A 184 -6.84 -18.88 -2.94
CA MET A 184 -5.71 -19.70 -3.35
C MET A 184 -4.76 -19.92 -2.16
N PRO A 185 -4.27 -21.15 -1.91
CA PRO A 185 -3.35 -21.39 -0.82
C PRO A 185 -2.00 -20.75 -1.10
N LEU A 186 -1.46 -20.06 -0.11
CA LEU A 186 -0.22 -19.33 -0.20
C LEU A 186 0.61 -19.60 1.07
N THR A 187 1.93 -19.63 0.91
CA THR A 187 2.87 -19.60 2.03
C THR A 187 3.47 -18.21 2.15
N GLU A 188 3.58 -17.70 3.37
CA GLU A 188 4.26 -16.45 3.70
C GLU A 188 5.51 -16.81 4.51
N THR A 189 6.70 -16.61 3.96
CA THR A 189 7.98 -16.79 4.66
C THR A 189 8.47 -15.44 5.17
N VAL A 190 8.61 -15.30 6.49
CA VAL A 190 8.96 -14.02 7.12
C VAL A 190 10.37 -14.06 7.70
N THR A 191 11.26 -13.19 7.22
CA THR A 191 12.66 -13.14 7.67
C THR A 191 12.86 -12.24 8.88
N GLY A 192 13.99 -12.39 9.56
CA GLY A 192 14.48 -11.39 10.50
C GLY A 192 14.83 -10.06 9.81
N PRO A 193 14.83 -8.93 10.54
CA PRO A 193 15.19 -7.61 10.01
C PRO A 193 16.72 -7.43 10.02
N GLU A 194 17.43 -8.21 9.21
CA GLU A 194 18.91 -8.29 9.22
C GLU A 194 19.54 -8.10 7.83
N LEU A 195 18.77 -7.60 6.86
CA LEU A 195 19.25 -7.29 5.52
C LEU A 195 19.66 -5.81 5.51
N VAL A 196 20.94 -5.54 5.25
CA VAL A 196 21.54 -4.20 5.43
C VAL A 196 21.89 -3.49 4.12
N THR A 197 21.59 -4.11 2.97
CA THR A 197 21.71 -3.46 1.66
C THR A 197 20.58 -3.87 0.72
N PRO A 198 20.21 -3.05 -0.28
CA PRO A 198 19.21 -3.44 -1.29
C PRO A 198 19.60 -4.69 -2.10
N GLU A 199 20.89 -4.94 -2.31
CA GLU A 199 21.40 -6.16 -2.95
C GLU A 199 21.15 -7.39 -2.08
N GLU A 200 21.39 -7.31 -0.77
CA GLU A 200 21.04 -8.39 0.15
C GLU A 200 19.55 -8.69 0.12
N VAL A 201 18.69 -7.67 0.04
CA VAL A 201 17.23 -7.85 -0.09
C VAL A 201 16.88 -8.65 -1.33
N ARG A 202 17.42 -8.30 -2.50
CA ARG A 202 17.22 -9.07 -3.73
C ARG A 202 17.67 -10.53 -3.56
N ASP A 203 18.86 -10.74 -3.00
CA ASP A 203 19.45 -12.08 -2.88
C ASP A 203 18.65 -12.96 -1.91
N ALA A 204 18.14 -12.38 -0.82
CA ALA A 204 17.30 -13.06 0.14
C ALA A 204 15.93 -13.45 -0.48
N ILE A 205 15.33 -12.59 -1.31
CA ILE A 205 14.13 -12.94 -2.09
C ILE A 205 14.40 -14.15 -3.00
N LEU A 206 15.53 -14.13 -3.73
CA LEU A 206 15.91 -15.22 -4.63
C LEU A 206 16.13 -16.53 -3.88
N LEU A 207 16.76 -16.46 -2.70
CA LEU A 207 17.01 -17.62 -1.84
C LEU A 207 15.70 -18.21 -1.31
N CYS A 208 14.82 -17.40 -0.73
CA CYS A 208 13.50 -17.87 -0.25
C CYS A 208 12.70 -18.52 -1.39
N GLY A 209 12.66 -17.87 -2.56
CA GLY A 209 11.99 -18.42 -3.73
C GLY A 209 12.63 -19.71 -4.26
N LEU A 210 13.96 -19.85 -4.18
CA LEU A 210 14.66 -21.07 -4.55
C LEU A 210 14.29 -22.21 -3.60
N THR A 211 14.35 -21.99 -2.28
CA THR A 211 13.95 -22.97 -1.27
C THR A 211 12.52 -23.43 -1.50
N ALA A 212 11.60 -22.49 -1.71
CA ALA A 212 10.20 -22.81 -1.97
C ALA A 212 10.01 -23.64 -3.25
N ARG A 213 10.72 -23.30 -4.33
CA ARG A 213 10.67 -24.08 -5.59
C ARG A 213 11.28 -25.48 -5.45
N SER A 214 12.28 -25.66 -4.60
CA SER A 214 12.92 -26.97 -4.37
C SER A 214 11.98 -27.99 -3.75
N THR A 215 10.89 -27.58 -3.09
CA THR A 215 9.84 -28.50 -2.60
C THR A 215 9.07 -29.17 -3.75
N GLY A 216 9.01 -28.55 -4.94
CA GLY A 216 8.10 -28.97 -6.01
C GLY A 216 6.61 -28.79 -5.67
N ARG A 217 6.28 -28.14 -4.54
CA ARG A 217 4.90 -27.93 -4.03
C ARG A 217 4.34 -26.55 -4.34
N VAL A 218 5.05 -25.74 -5.11
CA VAL A 218 4.68 -24.34 -5.37
C VAL A 218 4.39 -24.09 -6.84
N ARG A 219 3.52 -23.11 -7.11
CA ARG A 219 3.25 -22.64 -8.46
C ARG A 219 4.43 -21.83 -9.00
N THR A 220 4.65 -21.92 -10.29
CA THR A 220 5.65 -21.11 -11.01
C THR A 220 4.97 -20.27 -12.08
N GLY A 221 5.64 -19.21 -12.53
CA GLY A 221 5.10 -18.26 -13.49
C GLY A 221 4.70 -16.93 -12.89
N ILE A 222 4.19 -16.03 -13.73
CA ILE A 222 3.86 -14.65 -13.35
C ILE A 222 2.71 -14.67 -12.34
N GLY A 223 2.87 -13.93 -11.24
CA GLY A 223 1.86 -13.79 -10.20
C GLY A 223 1.82 -14.93 -9.17
N ALA A 224 2.65 -15.97 -9.32
CA ALA A 224 2.72 -17.07 -8.36
C ALA A 224 3.51 -16.72 -7.08
N SER A 225 4.31 -15.65 -7.12
CA SER A 225 5.04 -15.13 -5.95
C SER A 225 4.99 -13.61 -5.92
N ARG A 226 4.96 -13.06 -4.70
CA ARG A 226 5.06 -11.62 -4.38
C ARG A 226 5.95 -11.46 -3.16
N GLN A 227 6.50 -10.26 -2.99
CA GLN A 227 7.30 -9.93 -1.83
C GLN A 227 6.83 -8.62 -1.26
N ASP A 228 6.54 -8.63 0.04
CA ASP A 228 6.34 -7.41 0.81
C ASP A 228 7.66 -7.15 1.54
N ILE A 229 8.20 -5.95 1.36
CA ILE A 229 9.55 -5.59 1.80
C ILE A 229 9.45 -4.51 2.85
N ASN A 230 9.93 -4.82 4.05
CA ASN A 230 9.97 -3.88 5.15
C ASN A 230 11.31 -3.14 5.12
N VAL A 231 11.28 -1.81 5.16
CA VAL A 231 12.47 -0.95 5.06
C VAL A 231 12.42 0.13 6.14
N SER A 232 13.56 0.41 6.75
CA SER A 232 13.72 1.52 7.68
C SER A 232 15.16 2.05 7.66
N VAL A 233 15.32 3.32 8.05
CA VAL A 233 16.61 3.93 8.37
C VAL A 233 16.58 4.48 9.80
N ARG A 234 17.75 4.75 10.37
CA ARG A 234 17.88 5.30 11.73
C ARG A 234 17.08 6.59 11.89
N GLY A 235 16.16 6.58 12.84
CA GLY A 235 15.30 7.73 13.18
C GLY A 235 14.08 7.91 12.28
N GLY A 236 13.93 7.07 11.26
CA GLY A 236 12.73 6.91 10.44
C GLY A 236 11.80 5.82 10.97
N ASP A 237 10.72 5.56 10.22
CA ASP A 237 9.71 4.56 10.55
C ASP A 237 9.86 3.32 9.67
N ARG A 238 9.35 2.18 10.14
CA ARG A 238 9.21 0.97 9.31
C ARG A 238 8.17 1.23 8.23
N VAL A 239 8.58 1.11 6.98
CA VAL A 239 7.72 1.24 5.80
C VAL A 239 7.69 -0.08 5.05
N GLU A 240 6.51 -0.53 4.67
CA GLU A 240 6.29 -1.75 3.92
C GLU A 240 6.01 -1.42 2.45
N ILE A 241 6.87 -1.92 1.56
CA ILE A 241 6.69 -1.85 0.11
C ILE A 241 5.96 -3.13 -0.30
N LYS A 242 4.65 -3.02 -0.55
CA LYS A 242 3.81 -4.16 -0.90
C LYS A 242 3.90 -4.58 -2.37
N GLY A 243 3.75 -5.87 -2.61
CA GLY A 243 3.48 -6.43 -3.93
C GLY A 243 4.65 -6.36 -4.90
N VAL A 244 5.90 -6.40 -4.42
CA VAL A 244 7.07 -6.41 -5.30
C VAL A 244 7.06 -7.69 -6.14
N PRO A 245 6.97 -7.60 -7.48
CA PRO A 245 6.70 -8.77 -8.32
C PRO A 245 7.99 -9.51 -8.72
N ARG A 246 9.15 -8.85 -8.64
CA ARG A 246 10.43 -9.39 -9.10
C ARG A 246 11.55 -8.93 -8.17
N ALA A 247 12.41 -9.86 -7.77
CA ALA A 247 13.58 -9.59 -6.92
C ALA A 247 14.45 -8.44 -7.46
N GLY A 248 14.66 -8.38 -8.78
CA GLY A 248 15.47 -7.31 -9.39
C GLY A 248 14.91 -5.91 -9.21
N TYR A 249 13.59 -5.74 -9.02
CA TYR A 249 12.99 -4.45 -8.74
C TYR A 249 13.22 -4.00 -7.29
N ALA A 250 13.41 -4.95 -6.37
CA ALA A 250 13.65 -4.66 -4.96
C ALA A 250 14.82 -3.70 -4.76
N VAL A 251 15.92 -3.88 -5.49
CA VAL A 251 17.14 -3.05 -5.36
C VAL A 251 16.79 -1.55 -5.47
N LYS A 252 16.12 -1.15 -6.56
CA LYS A 252 15.77 0.27 -6.78
C LYS A 252 14.69 0.75 -5.82
N LEU A 253 13.66 -0.06 -5.56
CA LEU A 253 12.55 0.31 -4.69
C LEU A 253 13.02 0.56 -3.26
N VAL A 254 13.82 -0.36 -2.73
CA VAL A 254 14.35 -0.33 -1.37
C VAL A 254 15.38 0.78 -1.20
N HIS A 255 16.27 0.96 -2.17
CA HIS A 255 17.20 2.09 -2.19
C HIS A 255 16.45 3.43 -2.12
N ASN A 256 15.46 3.59 -3.02
CA ASN A 256 14.67 4.82 -3.09
C ASN A 256 13.86 5.08 -1.81
N GLU A 257 13.43 4.03 -1.10
CA GLU A 257 12.76 4.18 0.20
C GLU A 257 13.74 4.67 1.28
N GLY A 258 14.97 4.14 1.31
CA GLY A 258 16.02 4.66 2.20
C GLY A 258 16.31 6.14 1.94
N VAL A 259 16.42 6.55 0.67
CA VAL A 259 16.57 7.97 0.27
C VAL A 259 15.36 8.79 0.71
N ARG A 260 14.13 8.28 0.50
CA ARG A 260 12.88 8.94 0.90
C ARG A 260 12.86 9.26 2.39
N GLN A 261 13.16 8.26 3.23
CA GLN A 261 13.15 8.44 4.68
C GLN A 261 14.21 9.46 5.11
N CYS A 262 15.44 9.38 4.61
CA CYS A 262 16.49 10.36 4.92
C CYS A 262 16.06 11.80 4.57
N ASN A 263 15.47 11.99 3.40
CA ASN A 263 14.99 13.30 2.94
C ASN A 263 13.80 13.82 3.77
N LEU A 264 12.88 12.93 4.19
CA LEU A 264 11.78 13.29 5.08
C LEU A 264 12.25 13.62 6.49
N LEU A 265 13.30 12.97 7.00
CA LEU A 265 13.91 13.31 8.27
C LEU A 265 14.56 14.71 8.24
N ALA A 266 15.22 15.05 7.13
CA ALA A 266 15.74 16.40 6.90
C ALA A 266 14.60 17.44 6.86
N LEU A 267 13.50 17.13 6.16
CA LEU A 267 12.32 17.98 6.13
C LEU A 267 11.67 18.15 7.51
N ARG A 268 11.58 17.06 8.29
CA ARG A 268 11.10 17.11 9.68
C ARG A 268 11.96 18.05 10.53
N ALA A 269 13.28 17.97 10.40
CA ALA A 269 14.19 18.88 11.11
C ALA A 269 13.95 20.34 10.71
N GLU A 270 13.68 20.61 9.43
CA GLU A 270 13.32 21.95 8.97
C GLU A 270 11.99 22.44 9.53
N LEU A 271 10.94 21.60 9.52
CA LEU A 271 9.65 21.93 10.16
C LEU A 271 9.83 22.26 11.65
N HIS A 272 10.64 21.48 12.37
CA HIS A 272 10.94 21.73 13.77
C HIS A 272 11.69 23.05 14.01
N ARG A 273 12.60 23.44 13.11
CA ARG A 273 13.27 24.75 13.15
C ARG A 273 12.29 25.90 12.96
N ARG A 274 11.23 25.69 12.17
CA ARG A 274 10.13 26.66 11.97
C ARG A 274 9.07 26.64 13.08
N GLY A 275 9.24 25.82 14.11
CA GLY A 275 8.29 25.71 15.23
C GLY A 275 7.11 24.78 14.97
N LEU A 276 7.07 24.08 13.82
CA LEU A 276 6.03 23.12 13.45
C LEU A 276 6.42 21.73 13.97
N ARG A 277 6.23 21.48 15.28
CA ARG A 277 6.71 20.26 15.95
C ARG A 277 5.66 19.18 16.17
N ASP A 278 4.40 19.56 16.18
CA ASP A 278 3.27 18.68 16.42
C ASP A 278 2.09 19.05 15.53
N ARG A 279 1.04 18.24 15.59
CA ARG A 279 -0.16 18.42 14.78
C ARG A 279 -0.84 19.76 15.06
N ASP A 280 -0.88 20.20 16.32
CA ASP A 280 -1.60 21.41 16.74
C ASP A 280 -0.88 22.69 16.27
N ALA A 281 0.44 22.61 16.06
CA ALA A 281 1.23 23.66 15.43
C ALA A 281 0.92 23.84 13.94
N ILE A 282 0.41 22.80 13.25
CA ILE A 282 0.08 22.86 11.82
C ILE A 282 -1.36 23.34 11.64
N ARG A 283 -1.51 24.59 11.21
CA ARG A 283 -2.81 25.17 10.87
C ARG A 283 -3.11 25.02 9.38
N VAL A 284 -4.36 24.70 9.08
CA VAL A 284 -4.85 24.50 7.71
C VAL A 284 -6.10 25.35 7.54
N GLU A 285 -6.07 26.26 6.57
CA GLU A 285 -7.13 27.25 6.35
C GLU A 285 -7.71 27.09 4.93
N PRO A 286 -8.77 26.26 4.75
CA PRO A 286 -9.39 26.07 3.45
C PRO A 286 -10.22 27.30 3.05
N ASN A 287 -10.10 27.72 1.80
CA ASN A 287 -10.85 28.82 1.23
C ASN A 287 -11.45 28.40 -0.12
N ASP A 288 -12.78 28.48 -0.26
CA ASP A 288 -13.43 28.37 -1.57
C ASP A 288 -13.00 29.56 -2.44
N VAL A 289 -12.27 29.25 -3.51
CA VAL A 289 -11.76 30.21 -4.51
C VAL A 289 -12.34 29.95 -5.89
N SER A 290 -13.43 29.17 -5.98
CA SER A 290 -14.08 28.80 -7.24
C SER A 290 -14.42 30.03 -8.08
N ALA A 291 -14.92 31.10 -7.46
CA ALA A 291 -15.23 32.35 -8.15
C ALA A 291 -13.99 33.08 -8.71
N ILE A 292 -12.83 32.95 -8.06
CA ILE A 292 -11.56 33.52 -8.55
C ILE A 292 -11.03 32.67 -9.72
N CYS A 293 -11.24 31.36 -9.65
CA CYS A 293 -10.74 30.39 -10.61
C CYS A 293 -11.66 30.11 -11.80
N ALA A 294 -12.92 30.58 -11.78
CA ALA A 294 -13.92 30.31 -12.81
C ALA A 294 -13.51 30.70 -14.24
N GLY A 295 -12.66 31.72 -14.38
CA GLY A 295 -12.15 32.19 -15.68
C GLY A 295 -10.78 31.62 -16.07
N ILE A 296 -10.20 30.73 -15.27
CA ILE A 296 -8.87 30.16 -15.55
C ILE A 296 -9.00 29.12 -16.67
N ASP A 297 -8.21 29.29 -17.72
CA ASP A 297 -8.10 28.31 -18.80
C ASP A 297 -7.14 27.17 -18.44
N LEU A 298 -7.53 26.37 -17.45
CA LEU A 298 -6.88 25.11 -17.10
C LEU A 298 -7.90 23.99 -17.20
N GLY A 299 -7.64 23.03 -18.09
CA GLY A 299 -8.61 21.99 -18.45
C GLY A 299 -9.17 21.21 -17.25
N PHE A 300 -8.33 20.89 -16.25
CA PHE A 300 -8.77 20.15 -15.06
C PHE A 300 -9.67 20.99 -14.15
N MET A 301 -9.33 22.27 -13.90
CA MET A 301 -10.18 23.16 -13.08
C MET A 301 -11.52 23.40 -13.76
N ARG A 302 -11.50 23.62 -15.09
CA ARG A 302 -12.71 23.83 -15.87
C ARG A 302 -13.64 22.62 -15.78
N ARG A 303 -13.11 21.41 -16.02
CA ARG A 303 -13.89 20.17 -15.92
C ARG A 303 -14.47 19.96 -14.52
N ALA A 304 -13.67 20.20 -13.48
CA ALA A 304 -14.14 20.10 -12.10
C ALA A 304 -15.31 21.06 -11.82
N LEU A 305 -15.21 22.32 -12.25
CA LEU A 305 -16.27 23.32 -12.09
C LEU A 305 -17.52 23.01 -12.96
N GLU A 306 -17.33 22.57 -14.20
CA GLU A 306 -18.42 22.15 -15.10
C GLU A 306 -19.18 20.93 -14.57
N ALA A 307 -18.49 20.04 -13.85
CA ALA A 307 -19.07 18.90 -13.15
C ALA A 307 -19.78 19.28 -11.82
N GLY A 308 -19.84 20.57 -11.48
CA GLY A 308 -20.46 21.06 -10.24
C GLY A 308 -19.55 21.00 -9.01
N GLY A 309 -18.26 20.70 -9.20
CA GLY A 309 -17.26 20.71 -8.15
C GLY A 309 -16.81 22.11 -7.73
N LYS A 310 -15.85 22.14 -6.80
CA LYS A 310 -15.29 23.34 -6.18
C LYS A 310 -13.77 23.40 -6.39
N VAL A 311 -13.23 24.61 -6.29
CA VAL A 311 -11.78 24.85 -6.20
C VAL A 311 -11.49 25.43 -4.83
N PHE A 312 -10.72 24.68 -4.03
CA PHE A 312 -10.25 25.13 -2.73
C PHE A 312 -8.77 25.52 -2.81
N ALA A 313 -8.45 26.67 -2.23
CA ALA A 313 -7.08 27.04 -1.91
C ALA A 313 -6.90 26.95 -0.39
N VAL A 314 -5.97 26.10 0.02
CA VAL A 314 -5.71 25.75 1.40
C VAL A 314 -4.41 26.41 1.83
N LYS A 315 -4.51 27.45 2.67
CA LYS A 315 -3.33 28.10 3.25
C LYS A 315 -2.77 27.24 4.38
N VAL A 316 -1.45 27.10 4.40
CA VAL A 316 -0.70 26.44 5.46
C VAL A 316 0.42 27.39 5.91
N PRO A 317 0.32 27.98 7.11
CA PRO A 317 1.34 28.90 7.60
C PRO A 317 2.69 28.21 7.86
N GLY A 318 3.79 28.93 7.61
CA GLY A 318 5.15 28.48 7.94
C GLY A 318 5.77 27.43 6.99
N VAL A 319 5.05 26.92 5.98
CA VAL A 319 5.54 25.86 5.09
C VAL A 319 6.06 26.35 3.74
N ALA A 320 6.27 27.66 3.57
CA ALA A 320 6.79 28.24 2.32
C ALA A 320 8.01 27.47 1.79
N GLY A 321 7.91 27.04 0.53
CA GLY A 321 8.98 26.36 -0.21
C GLY A 321 9.20 24.88 0.17
N LEU A 322 8.52 24.35 1.18
CA LEU A 322 8.71 22.95 1.62
C LEU A 322 8.07 21.94 0.69
N ALA A 323 7.03 22.34 -0.06
CA ALA A 323 6.36 21.47 -1.03
C ALA A 323 7.32 20.94 -2.10
N GLN A 324 8.35 21.72 -2.45
CA GLN A 324 9.34 21.38 -3.48
C GLN A 324 10.55 20.64 -2.92
N HIS A 325 10.56 20.34 -1.61
CA HIS A 325 11.62 19.53 -0.99
C HIS A 325 11.64 18.16 -1.66
N ARG A 326 12.79 17.79 -2.25
CA ARG A 326 12.94 16.50 -2.93
C ARG A 326 12.87 15.38 -1.91
N THR A 327 12.10 14.35 -2.23
CA THR A 327 11.96 13.15 -1.38
C THR A 327 12.67 11.97 -2.03
N GLN A 328 12.47 11.76 -3.32
CA GLN A 328 13.13 10.72 -4.11
C GLN A 328 13.49 11.30 -5.50
N PRO A 329 14.21 10.55 -6.36
CA PRO A 329 14.39 10.97 -7.75
C PRO A 329 13.04 11.30 -8.40
N ASP A 330 12.96 12.47 -9.02
CA ASP A 330 11.79 12.99 -9.73
C ASP A 330 10.52 13.22 -8.89
N THR A 331 10.62 13.20 -7.55
CA THR A 331 9.49 13.44 -6.64
C THR A 331 9.83 14.41 -5.52
N THR A 332 8.78 15.02 -4.97
CA THR A 332 8.83 16.06 -3.95
C THR A 332 7.86 15.76 -2.82
N PHE A 333 7.94 16.56 -1.76
CA PHE A 333 6.96 16.48 -0.67
C PHE A 333 5.53 16.82 -1.14
N LEU A 334 5.36 17.58 -2.23
CA LEU A 334 4.04 17.78 -2.83
C LEU A 334 3.44 16.46 -3.34
N ASP A 335 4.26 15.57 -3.88
CA ASP A 335 3.80 14.26 -4.38
C ASP A 335 3.37 13.34 -3.23
N GLU A 336 4.05 13.41 -2.09
CA GLU A 336 3.66 12.74 -0.84
C GLU A 336 2.28 13.16 -0.35
N LEU A 337 2.00 14.48 -0.36
CA LEU A 337 0.70 15.02 0.01
C LEU A 337 -0.36 14.65 -1.03
N SER A 338 -0.02 14.79 -2.32
CA SER A 338 -0.90 14.44 -3.44
C SER A 338 -1.34 12.99 -3.37
N GLY A 339 -0.42 12.05 -3.10
CA GLY A 339 -0.73 10.63 -2.99
C GLY A 339 -1.70 10.31 -1.85
N ARG A 340 -1.55 10.97 -0.69
CA ARG A 340 -2.47 10.81 0.45
C ARG A 340 -3.86 11.37 0.14
N ILE A 341 -3.93 12.57 -0.43
CA ILE A 341 -5.20 13.20 -0.82
C ILE A 341 -5.92 12.35 -1.86
N ARG A 342 -5.20 11.87 -2.89
CA ARG A 342 -5.72 10.97 -3.92
C ARG A 342 -6.44 9.77 -3.31
N VAL A 343 -5.83 9.12 -2.32
CA VAL A 343 -6.40 7.92 -1.68
C VAL A 343 -7.60 8.28 -0.81
N ILE A 344 -7.49 9.29 0.06
CA ILE A 344 -8.53 9.62 1.05
C ILE A 344 -9.77 10.21 0.38
N ALA A 345 -9.57 11.16 -0.54
CA ALA A 345 -10.64 11.87 -1.25
C ALA A 345 -11.03 11.18 -2.56
N CYS A 346 -10.36 10.07 -2.92
CA CYS A 346 -10.61 9.34 -4.15
C CYS A 346 -10.58 10.20 -5.44
N LEU A 347 -9.76 11.24 -5.46
CA LEU A 347 -9.57 12.08 -6.64
C LEU A 347 -8.60 11.39 -7.61
N ASP A 348 -9.03 11.05 -8.83
CA ASP A 348 -8.16 10.36 -9.80
C ASP A 348 -7.66 11.22 -10.96
N GLU A 349 -8.18 12.45 -11.09
CA GLU A 349 -7.84 13.32 -12.21
C GLU A 349 -6.66 14.21 -11.85
N PRO A 350 -5.43 13.96 -12.37
CA PRO A 350 -4.31 14.82 -12.10
C PRO A 350 -4.45 16.20 -12.78
N PRO A 351 -3.87 17.27 -12.19
CA PRO A 351 -3.14 17.26 -10.92
C PRO A 351 -4.07 17.20 -9.70
N ILE A 352 -3.73 16.34 -8.74
CA ILE A 352 -4.50 16.17 -7.48
C ILE A 352 -4.31 17.36 -6.55
N LEU A 353 -3.06 17.81 -6.42
CA LEU A 353 -2.69 18.93 -5.57
C LEU A 353 -1.66 19.79 -6.30
N LEU A 354 -1.84 21.10 -6.25
CA LEU A 354 -0.87 22.07 -6.76
C LEU A 354 -0.38 22.94 -5.62
N SER A 355 0.93 23.20 -5.55
CA SER A 355 1.43 24.28 -4.68
C SER A 355 1.34 25.62 -5.39
N GLY A 356 1.23 26.72 -4.64
CA GLY A 356 1.25 28.08 -5.20
C GLY A 356 2.47 28.35 -6.08
N ALA A 357 3.62 27.75 -5.75
CA ALA A 357 4.85 27.84 -6.53
C ALA A 357 4.83 27.01 -7.83
N ALA A 358 4.04 25.94 -7.88
CA ALA A 358 3.97 24.99 -9.01
C ALA A 358 2.69 25.11 -9.85
N LEU A 359 1.95 26.22 -9.73
CA LEU A 359 0.78 26.47 -10.57
C LEU A 359 1.21 26.59 -12.05
N PRO A 360 0.55 25.86 -12.99
CA PRO A 360 0.82 25.94 -14.41
C PRO A 360 0.71 27.38 -14.96
N GLU A 361 1.27 27.61 -16.14
CA GLU A 361 1.08 28.87 -16.87
C GLU A 361 -0.32 28.95 -17.48
N PHE A 362 -0.96 30.13 -17.37
CA PHE A 362 -2.27 30.44 -17.96
C PHE A 362 -2.43 31.96 -18.12
N PRO A 363 -3.35 32.44 -18.98
CA PRO A 363 -3.61 33.87 -19.16
C PRO A 363 -3.93 34.58 -17.84
N ASP A 364 -3.41 35.80 -17.65
CA ASP A 364 -3.62 36.61 -16.43
C ASP A 364 -3.17 35.95 -15.10
N ARG A 365 -2.29 34.93 -15.15
CA ARG A 365 -1.77 34.22 -13.96
C ARG A 365 -1.34 35.13 -12.82
N TYR A 366 -0.61 36.21 -13.11
CA TYR A 366 -0.18 37.17 -12.10
C TYR A 366 -1.36 37.79 -11.32
N ARG A 367 -2.41 38.23 -12.02
CA ARG A 367 -3.60 38.84 -11.41
C ARG A 367 -4.40 37.83 -10.59
N VAL A 368 -4.51 36.59 -11.07
CA VAL A 368 -5.16 35.51 -10.34
C VAL A 368 -4.40 35.19 -9.06
N LEU A 369 -3.08 35.04 -9.14
CA LEU A 369 -2.21 34.81 -7.98
C LEU A 369 -2.30 35.93 -6.96
N GLU A 370 -2.35 37.19 -7.40
CA GLU A 370 -2.53 38.34 -6.52
C GLU A 370 -3.88 38.29 -5.77
N ARG A 371 -4.97 37.97 -6.49
CA ARG A 371 -6.30 37.78 -5.88
C ARG A 371 -6.33 36.64 -4.88
N LEU A 372 -5.71 35.50 -5.22
CA LEU A 372 -5.57 34.35 -4.32
C LEU A 372 -4.78 34.75 -3.07
N ARG A 373 -3.62 35.39 -3.21
CA ARG A 373 -2.79 35.87 -2.10
C ARG A 373 -3.56 36.82 -1.18
N LYS A 374 -4.34 37.74 -1.75
CA LYS A 374 -5.19 38.66 -0.98
C LYS A 374 -6.32 37.92 -0.27
N ARG A 375 -6.98 36.97 -0.94
CA ARG A 375 -8.08 36.17 -0.37
C ARG A 375 -7.61 35.32 0.81
N LEU A 376 -6.42 34.73 0.69
CA LEU A 376 -5.80 33.86 1.69
C LEU A 376 -5.04 34.62 2.79
N GLN A 377 -4.81 35.93 2.62
CA GLN A 377 -3.97 36.73 3.52
C GLN A 377 -2.61 36.06 3.75
N LEU A 378 -1.91 35.70 2.67
CA LEU A 378 -0.64 34.97 2.75
C LEU A 378 0.50 35.85 3.27
N GLY A 379 1.14 35.41 4.36
CA GLY A 379 2.41 35.96 4.83
C GLY A 379 3.61 35.42 4.06
N SER A 380 4.79 36.00 4.29
CA SER A 380 6.04 35.60 3.60
C SER A 380 6.55 34.20 3.96
N GLY A 381 6.13 33.66 5.11
CA GLY A 381 6.48 32.31 5.56
C GLY A 381 5.45 31.25 5.19
N ASP A 382 4.33 31.64 4.57
CA ASP A 382 3.18 30.77 4.32
C ASP A 382 3.22 30.23 2.89
N ASP A 383 2.61 29.07 2.68
CA ASP A 383 2.30 28.57 1.34
C ASP A 383 0.80 28.25 1.24
N PHE A 384 0.35 27.97 0.02
CA PHE A 384 -0.99 27.47 -0.21
C PHE A 384 -1.00 26.34 -1.23
N PHE A 385 -2.00 25.49 -1.10
CA PHE A 385 -2.22 24.36 -1.99
C PHE A 385 -3.59 24.45 -2.63
N VAL A 386 -3.70 24.11 -3.91
CA VAL A 386 -4.95 24.12 -4.66
C VAL A 386 -5.38 22.70 -4.94
N VAL A 387 -6.62 22.38 -4.60
CA VAL A 387 -7.31 21.11 -4.87
C VAL A 387 -8.65 21.40 -5.54
N CYS A 388 -9.05 20.54 -6.47
CA CYS A 388 -10.29 20.66 -7.23
C CYS A 388 -11.03 19.33 -7.20
N GLY A 389 -12.33 19.35 -6.92
CA GLY A 389 -13.13 18.13 -6.80
C GLY A 389 -14.55 18.41 -6.34
N PRO A 390 -15.37 17.37 -6.12
CA PRO A 390 -16.64 17.48 -5.41
C PRO A 390 -16.45 18.15 -4.03
N GLU A 391 -17.46 18.82 -3.50
CA GLU A 391 -17.33 19.58 -2.24
C GLU A 391 -17.12 18.68 -1.00
N GLU A 392 -17.60 17.43 -1.04
CA GLU A 392 -17.43 16.48 0.06
C GLU A 392 -16.06 15.80 0.10
N ASP A 393 -15.31 15.84 -1.00
CA ASP A 393 -14.04 15.15 -1.23
C ASP A 393 -12.86 16.12 -1.10
#